data_AF-A0A915LEF0-F1
#
_entry.id   AF-A0A915LEF0-F1
#
_cell.length_a   1.000
_cell.length_b   1.000
_cell.length_c   1.000
_cell.angle_alpha   90.00
_cell.angle_beta   90.00
_cell.angle_gamma   90.00
#
_symmetry.space_group_name_H-M   'P 1'
#
loop_
_entity.id
_entity.type
_entity.pdbx_description
1 polymer ?
#
loop_
_entity_poly.entity_id
_entity_poly.type
_entity_poly.pdbx_seq_one_letter_code
_entity_poly.pdbx_strand_id
1 'polypeptide(L)'
;MTTISNLKTLSAKASRIESTLEAVKAGNIDNEFILDRFPNLAKLREENERLKYRCGILENSIKEIKNMQPVKSSKLSVVPTEHFSLIDYIKRLFDHAIKTAYPDFRDLPVVISDSTKEAFGDYQCNSAMAISKIIGETGHKTNPRKVAEDILKELSYSELVEKVAIEGPGFMNVFLNKNEVYRIAGDLLLNGISPPHFPKKRVVVDFSSPNIAKQMHVGHLRSTVIGDSVCRLYEFLGFEVLRHNHVGDWGTQFGMLIAHLADCFPDYATKPPPIGDLQEFYKASKKRFDENVDGFKQRAYECVVRLQKGDTEITNAWRLICEISRKEFQAIYDRLDIKLTERGESFYNDKMALVVQELEKANFITEEEGRKLVFVKDISVPLTVVKSDGGYTYDTSDLAALRYRLIDEKCDIAIYVVDSGQSLHFQTIFGAGQMMKWYDPSEKRVQHVQFGVVLGEDKKKFKTRSGETVRLCDLLDEGVKRSLAKLQEKGRDKVW
;
A
#
# COMPACT_ATOMS: atom_id res chain seq x y z
N MET A 1 55.69 -61.74 8.95
CA MET A 1 55.99 -60.29 8.82
C MET A 1 54.75 -59.43 8.60
N THR A 2 53.72 -59.93 7.92
CA THR A 2 52.47 -59.22 7.58
C THR A 2 51.63 -58.78 8.80
N THR A 3 51.56 -59.61 9.84
CA THR A 3 50.77 -59.34 11.06
C THR A 3 51.35 -58.21 11.91
N ILE A 4 52.68 -58.12 12.00
CA ILE A 4 53.39 -57.08 12.77
C ILE A 4 53.29 -55.72 12.05
N SER A 5 53.35 -55.71 10.71
CA SER A 5 53.10 -54.51 9.91
C SER A 5 51.67 -53.98 10.11
N ASN A 6 50.68 -54.87 10.12
CA ASN A 6 49.28 -54.48 10.37
C ASN A 6 49.06 -53.93 11.79
N LEU A 7 49.71 -54.50 12.80
CA LEU A 7 49.63 -53.99 14.18
C LEU A 7 50.26 -52.60 14.33
N LYS A 8 51.41 -52.34 13.69
CA LYS A 8 52.02 -50.99 13.68
C LYS A 8 51.12 -49.98 12.97
N THR A 9 50.46 -50.40 11.88
CA THR A 9 49.55 -49.54 11.12
C THR A 9 48.27 -49.22 11.91
N LEU A 10 47.74 -50.20 12.66
CA LEU A 10 46.58 -50.03 13.54
C LEU A 10 46.90 -49.16 14.76
N SER A 11 48.07 -49.36 15.39
CA SER A 11 48.53 -48.52 16.50
C SER A 11 48.72 -47.06 16.06
N ALA A 12 49.33 -46.82 14.89
CA ALA A 12 49.45 -45.48 14.33
C ALA A 12 48.08 -44.84 14.02
N LYS A 13 47.09 -45.63 13.58
CA LYS A 13 45.70 -45.16 13.40
C LYS A 13 45.02 -44.83 14.72
N ALA A 14 45.22 -45.65 15.76
CA ALA A 14 44.63 -45.42 17.09
C ALA A 14 45.16 -44.13 17.72
N SER A 15 46.48 -43.94 17.76
CA SER A 15 47.08 -42.70 18.28
C SER A 15 46.67 -41.46 17.46
N ARG A 16 46.48 -41.60 16.14
CA ARG A 16 45.95 -40.52 15.30
C ARG A 16 44.50 -40.16 15.65
N ILE A 17 43.66 -41.14 15.94
CA ILE A 17 42.26 -40.91 16.34
C ILE A 17 42.21 -40.22 17.72
N GLU A 18 43.04 -40.65 18.67
CA GLU A 18 43.13 -40.02 20.00
C GLU A 18 43.55 -38.56 19.91
N SER A 19 44.61 -38.25 19.15
CA SER A 19 45.07 -36.87 18.94
C SER A 19 43.99 -35.99 18.29
N THR A 20 43.24 -36.53 17.34
CA THR A 20 42.12 -35.80 16.71
C THR A 20 40.98 -35.56 17.69
N LEU A 21 40.66 -36.54 18.54
CA LEU A 21 39.62 -36.43 19.56
C LEU A 21 39.95 -35.38 20.61
N GLU A 22 41.22 -35.30 21.04
CA GLU A 22 41.70 -34.28 21.96
C GLU A 22 41.63 -32.87 21.36
N ALA A 23 42.02 -32.70 20.10
CA ALA A 23 41.92 -31.41 19.40
C ALA A 23 40.47 -30.92 19.30
N VAL A 24 39.52 -31.82 18.98
CA VAL A 24 38.08 -31.49 18.95
C VAL A 24 37.57 -31.13 20.35
N LYS A 25 37.94 -31.89 21.39
CA LYS A 25 37.53 -31.61 22.78
C LYS A 25 38.07 -30.27 23.30
N ALA A 26 39.26 -29.87 22.84
CA ALA A 26 39.87 -28.58 23.17
C ALA A 26 39.33 -27.41 22.33
N GLY A 27 38.40 -27.65 21.40
CA GLY A 27 37.87 -26.62 20.49
C GLY A 27 38.87 -26.17 19.42
N ASN A 28 39.99 -26.88 19.24
CA ASN A 28 41.03 -26.55 18.28
C ASN A 28 40.67 -27.15 16.90
N ILE A 29 39.77 -26.47 16.21
CA ILE A 29 39.24 -26.84 14.88
C ILE A 29 40.19 -26.53 13.71
N ASP A 30 41.37 -25.95 13.99
CA ASP A 30 42.38 -25.60 12.98
C ASP A 30 43.29 -26.77 12.59
N ASN A 31 43.04 -27.97 13.13
CA ASN A 31 43.78 -29.16 12.76
C ASN A 31 43.47 -29.58 11.32
N GLU A 32 44.50 -29.57 10.47
CA GLU A 32 44.44 -29.87 9.03
C GLU A 32 43.75 -31.22 8.72
N PHE A 33 43.86 -32.19 9.62
CA PHE A 33 43.20 -33.50 9.49
C PHE A 33 41.70 -33.47 9.77
N ILE A 34 41.21 -32.55 10.61
CA ILE A 34 39.78 -32.36 10.85
C ILE A 34 39.12 -31.74 9.62
N LEU A 35 39.82 -30.80 8.98
CA LEU A 35 39.34 -30.11 7.77
C LEU A 35 39.27 -31.05 6.55
N ASP A 36 40.22 -31.99 6.41
CA ASP A 36 40.22 -33.01 5.35
C ASP A 36 39.04 -34.01 5.50
N ARG A 37 38.68 -34.35 6.74
CA ARG A 37 37.62 -35.34 7.02
C ARG A 37 36.21 -34.76 6.99
N PHE A 38 36.07 -33.44 7.15
CA PHE A 38 34.78 -32.74 7.17
C PHE A 38 34.78 -31.55 6.18
N PRO A 39 34.64 -31.81 4.86
CA PRO A 39 34.74 -30.76 3.84
C PRO A 39 33.69 -29.64 3.97
N ASN A 40 32.53 -29.91 4.58
CA ASN A 40 31.54 -28.87 4.90
C ASN A 40 32.03 -27.92 6.00
N LEU A 41 32.82 -28.40 6.96
CA LEU A 41 33.43 -27.55 8.00
C LEU A 41 34.50 -26.65 7.39
N ALA A 42 35.29 -27.16 6.45
CA ALA A 42 36.25 -26.37 5.69
C ALA A 42 35.56 -25.24 4.89
N LYS A 43 34.47 -25.54 4.18
CA LYS A 43 33.65 -24.52 3.48
C LYS A 43 33.06 -23.47 4.42
N LEU A 44 32.48 -23.90 5.54
CA LEU A 44 31.93 -22.98 6.54
C LEU A 44 33.01 -22.10 7.17
N ARG A 45 34.23 -22.60 7.33
CA ARG A 45 35.38 -21.83 7.81
C ARG A 45 35.81 -20.79 6.78
N GLU A 46 35.97 -21.18 5.53
CA GLU A 46 36.30 -20.26 4.44
C GLU A 46 35.23 -19.16 4.29
N GLU A 47 33.96 -19.53 4.40
CA GLU A 47 32.84 -18.59 4.40
C GLU A 47 32.87 -17.69 5.65
N ASN A 48 33.18 -18.21 6.84
CA ASN A 48 33.31 -17.42 8.06
C ASN A 48 34.48 -16.42 7.98
N GLU A 49 35.63 -16.82 7.44
CA GLU A 49 36.76 -15.91 7.21
C GLU A 49 36.42 -14.85 6.16
N ARG A 50 35.76 -15.25 5.06
CA ARG A 50 35.30 -14.30 4.04
C ARG A 50 34.27 -13.32 4.59
N LEU A 51 33.38 -13.77 5.47
CA LEU A 51 32.40 -12.93 6.16
C LEU A 51 33.07 -12.01 7.19
N LYS A 52 34.02 -12.50 7.99
CA LYS A 52 34.82 -11.66 8.90
C LYS A 52 35.60 -10.59 8.15
N TYR A 53 36.20 -10.96 7.02
CA TYR A 53 36.88 -10.02 6.13
C TYR A 53 35.91 -8.98 5.54
N ARG A 54 34.73 -9.39 5.04
CA ARG A 54 33.67 -8.46 4.60
C ARG A 54 33.18 -7.57 5.74
N CYS A 55 33.02 -8.09 6.95
CA CYS A 55 32.68 -7.30 8.13
C CYS A 55 33.77 -6.27 8.42
N GLY A 56 35.05 -6.65 8.38
CA GLY A 56 36.16 -5.69 8.53
C GLY A 56 36.19 -4.62 7.44
N ILE A 57 35.93 -4.98 6.18
CA ILE A 57 35.78 -4.01 5.08
C ILE A 57 34.59 -3.09 5.34
N LEU A 58 33.44 -3.62 5.75
CA LEU A 58 32.25 -2.83 6.04
C LEU A 58 32.46 -1.94 7.26
N GLU A 59 33.10 -2.40 8.32
CA GLU A 59 33.46 -1.61 9.50
C GLU A 59 34.44 -0.50 9.15
N ASN A 60 35.42 -0.78 8.30
CA ASN A 60 36.34 0.22 7.78
C ASN A 60 35.64 1.18 6.82
N SER A 61 34.74 0.71 5.96
CA SER A 61 33.92 1.56 5.08
C SER A 61 32.95 2.41 5.90
N ILE A 62 32.40 1.89 7.00
CA ILE A 62 31.58 2.63 7.96
C ILE A 62 32.44 3.65 8.69
N LYS A 63 33.68 3.32 9.10
CA LYS A 63 34.63 4.27 9.67
C LYS A 63 35.04 5.34 8.66
N GLU A 64 35.25 4.97 7.40
CA GLU A 64 35.58 5.89 6.31
C GLU A 64 34.39 6.77 5.94
N ILE A 65 33.16 6.25 5.92
CA ILE A 65 31.92 7.06 5.79
C ILE A 65 31.73 7.95 7.02
N LYS A 66 32.11 7.50 8.21
CA LYS A 66 32.14 8.35 9.42
C LYS A 66 33.24 9.41 9.37
N ASN A 67 34.35 9.16 8.67
CA ASN A 67 35.52 10.06 8.57
C ASN A 67 35.47 10.98 7.34
N MET A 68 34.83 10.55 6.24
CA MET A 68 34.41 11.35 5.09
C MET A 68 33.17 12.11 5.52
N GLN A 69 33.36 13.30 6.08
CA GLN A 69 32.31 14.13 6.67
C GLN A 69 30.95 14.06 5.94
N PRO A 70 29.88 13.60 6.60
CA PRO A 70 28.90 14.54 7.12
C PRO A 70 29.52 15.24 8.32
N VAL A 71 29.28 16.54 8.42
CA VAL A 71 29.54 17.41 9.57
C VAL A 71 29.66 16.60 10.88
N LYS A 72 30.83 16.67 11.56
CA LYS A 72 30.99 16.22 12.94
C LYS A 72 29.67 16.45 13.66
N SER A 73 29.06 15.39 14.19
CA SER A 73 27.88 15.41 15.03
C SER A 73 27.82 16.69 15.87
N SER A 74 27.24 17.75 15.29
CA SER A 74 26.68 18.81 16.08
C SER A 74 25.56 18.09 16.80
N LYS A 75 25.51 18.27 18.11
CA LYS A 75 24.31 18.06 18.90
C LYS A 75 23.08 18.26 18.01
N LEU A 76 22.04 17.45 18.19
CA LEU A 76 20.71 17.69 17.59
C LEU A 76 20.09 19.02 18.12
N SER A 77 20.93 20.00 18.47
CA SER A 77 20.61 21.27 19.07
C SER A 77 20.18 22.31 18.05
N VAL A 78 20.50 22.11 16.77
CA VAL A 78 20.14 23.03 15.68
C VAL A 78 18.76 22.65 15.16
N VAL A 79 17.83 23.60 15.21
CA VAL A 79 16.50 23.45 14.62
C VAL A 79 16.65 23.40 13.10
N PRO A 80 15.99 22.45 12.40
CA PRO A 80 16.05 22.38 10.94
C PRO A 80 15.65 23.73 10.30
N THR A 81 16.37 24.12 9.26
CA THR A 81 16.04 25.31 8.46
C THR A 81 14.97 25.03 7.41
N GLU A 82 14.76 23.76 7.05
CA GLU A 82 13.66 23.32 6.19
C GLU A 82 12.42 22.99 7.04
N HIS A 83 11.22 23.08 6.45
CA HIS A 83 10.00 22.69 7.14
C HIS A 83 10.07 21.24 7.62
N PHE A 84 9.60 21.00 8.84
CA PHE A 84 9.69 19.69 9.49
C PHE A 84 8.49 19.42 10.38
N SER A 85 8.32 18.16 10.75
CA SER A 85 7.32 17.76 11.75
C SER A 85 7.89 17.94 13.15
N LEU A 86 7.27 18.82 13.97
CA LEU A 86 7.67 19.05 15.36
C LEU A 86 7.69 17.75 16.17
N ILE A 87 6.64 16.94 16.04
CA ILE A 87 6.53 15.66 16.75
C ILE A 87 7.60 14.66 16.30
N ASP A 88 7.93 14.60 15.00
CA ASP A 88 8.99 13.71 14.50
C ASP A 88 10.37 14.17 14.99
N TYR A 89 10.61 15.47 15.03
CA TYR A 89 11.84 16.03 15.57
C TYR A 89 12.02 15.71 17.06
N ILE A 90 10.97 15.93 17.87
CA ILE A 90 10.96 15.57 19.29
C ILE A 90 11.15 14.05 19.46
N LYS A 91 10.50 13.24 18.62
CA LYS A 91 10.68 11.79 18.63
C LYS A 91 12.14 11.40 18.36
N ARG A 92 12.82 12.03 17.39
CA ARG A 92 14.25 11.77 17.12
C ARG A 92 15.15 12.19 18.29
N LEU A 93 14.83 13.31 18.96
CA LEU A 93 15.54 13.73 20.18
C LEU A 93 15.46 12.66 21.26
N PHE A 94 14.25 12.17 21.56
CA PHE A 94 14.05 11.13 22.57
C PHE A 94 14.60 9.77 22.14
N ASP A 95 14.48 9.39 20.87
CA ASP A 95 15.07 8.15 20.33
C ASP A 95 16.59 8.12 20.56
N HIS A 96 17.28 9.22 20.27
CA HIS A 96 18.72 9.34 20.50
C HIS A 96 19.07 9.25 21.99
N ALA A 97 18.33 9.97 22.85
CA ALA A 97 18.55 9.93 24.29
C ALA A 97 18.30 8.54 24.88
N ILE A 98 17.22 7.85 24.44
CA ILE A 98 16.88 6.50 24.88
C ILE A 98 17.95 5.49 24.46
N LYS A 99 18.43 5.54 23.21
CA LYS A 99 19.49 4.66 22.72
C LYS A 99 20.82 4.89 23.43
N THR A 100 21.09 6.12 23.85
CA THR A 100 22.31 6.46 24.59
C THR A 100 22.21 6.00 26.05
N ALA A 101 21.05 6.17 26.69
CA ALA A 101 20.82 5.73 28.06
C ALA A 101 20.77 4.19 28.19
N TYR A 102 20.33 3.47 27.15
CA TYR A 102 20.14 2.02 27.16
C TYR A 102 20.71 1.35 25.89
N PRO A 103 22.04 1.33 25.70
CA PRO A 103 22.68 0.85 24.46
C PRO A 103 22.54 -0.66 24.24
N ASP A 104 22.32 -1.43 25.31
CA ASP A 104 22.17 -2.89 25.25
C ASP A 104 20.79 -3.33 24.73
N PHE A 105 19.83 -2.42 24.65
CA PHE A 105 18.47 -2.70 24.20
C PHE A 105 18.25 -2.20 22.78
N ARG A 106 17.68 -3.07 21.94
CA ARG A 106 17.26 -2.71 20.57
C ARG A 106 15.78 -2.37 20.55
N ASP A 107 15.41 -1.47 19.65
CA ASP A 107 14.02 -1.14 19.30
C ASP A 107 13.13 -0.73 20.49
N LEU A 108 13.71 0.01 21.45
CA LEU A 108 12.96 0.59 22.56
C LEU A 108 11.87 1.56 22.05
N PRO A 109 10.67 1.54 22.67
CA PRO A 109 9.55 2.34 22.20
C PRO A 109 9.77 3.83 22.46
N VAL A 110 9.58 4.65 21.42
CA VAL A 110 9.58 6.12 21.51
C VAL A 110 8.17 6.64 21.30
N VAL A 111 7.49 6.98 22.39
CA VAL A 111 6.08 7.37 22.42
C VAL A 111 5.98 8.83 22.80
N ILE A 112 5.75 9.68 21.80
CA ILE A 112 5.49 11.12 21.96
C ILE A 112 4.02 11.38 21.62
N SER A 113 3.34 12.17 22.43
CA SER A 113 1.95 12.59 22.21
C SER A 113 1.77 14.06 22.51
N ASP A 114 0.76 14.69 21.92
CA ASP A 114 0.33 16.04 22.29
C ASP A 114 -0.16 16.07 23.74
N SER A 115 0.19 17.12 24.47
CA SER A 115 -0.31 17.33 25.82
C SER A 115 -1.76 17.82 25.80
N THR A 116 -2.57 17.32 26.74
CA THR A 116 -4.01 17.69 26.82
C THR A 116 -4.28 18.97 27.59
N LYS A 117 -3.29 19.47 28.35
CA LYS A 117 -3.38 20.66 29.19
C LYS A 117 -2.06 21.41 29.15
N GLU A 118 -2.11 22.74 29.15
CA GLU A 118 -0.94 23.62 29.15
C GLU A 118 0.01 23.35 30.34
N ALA A 119 -0.54 22.96 31.50
CA ALA A 119 0.26 22.58 32.68
C ALA A 119 1.19 21.38 32.44
N PHE A 120 0.92 20.54 31.42
CA PHE A 120 1.74 19.39 31.06
C PHE A 120 2.67 19.69 29.88
N GLY A 121 2.87 20.96 29.53
CA GLY A 121 3.65 21.37 28.37
C GLY A 121 2.91 21.18 27.05
N ASP A 122 3.66 21.18 25.95
CA ASP A 122 3.13 21.08 24.59
C ASP A 122 3.09 19.61 24.12
N TYR A 123 4.11 18.84 24.48
CA TYR A 123 4.22 17.42 24.18
C TYR A 123 4.57 16.62 25.44
N GLN A 124 4.31 15.32 25.41
CA GLN A 124 4.67 14.40 26.48
C GLN A 124 5.35 13.15 25.92
N CYS A 125 6.47 12.77 26.51
CA CYS A 125 7.12 11.49 26.28
C CYS A 125 6.69 10.46 27.33
N ASN A 126 6.09 9.36 26.84
CA ASN A 126 5.49 8.29 27.64
C ASN A 126 6.31 6.99 27.61
N SER A 127 7.53 7.04 27.05
CA SER A 127 8.38 5.86 26.84
C SER A 127 8.86 5.19 28.11
N ALA A 128 9.10 5.95 29.19
CA ALA A 128 9.73 5.46 30.40
C ALA A 128 8.98 4.26 31.03
N MET A 129 7.64 4.27 30.98
CA MET A 129 6.80 3.18 31.48
C MET A 129 7.04 1.88 30.73
N ALA A 130 6.97 1.92 29.40
CA ALA A 130 7.15 0.74 28.55
C ALA A 130 8.59 0.21 28.63
N ILE A 131 9.58 1.11 28.61
CA ILE A 131 10.99 0.74 28.74
C ILE A 131 11.27 0.08 30.10
N SER A 132 10.75 0.61 31.21
CA SER A 132 10.94 0.00 32.54
C SER A 132 10.42 -1.44 32.62
N LYS A 133 9.31 -1.72 31.93
CA LYS A 133 8.73 -3.06 31.84
C LYS A 133 9.64 -4.00 31.04
N ILE A 134 10.11 -3.55 29.88
CA ILE A 134 11.03 -4.32 29.01
C ILE A 134 12.33 -4.65 29.77
N ILE A 135 12.92 -3.69 30.47
CA ILE A 135 14.12 -3.92 31.27
C ILE A 135 13.81 -4.91 32.41
N GLY A 136 12.64 -4.78 33.06
CA GLY A 136 12.18 -5.69 34.10
C GLY A 136 12.07 -7.15 33.67
N GLU A 137 11.72 -7.40 32.40
CA GLU A 137 11.64 -8.75 31.82
C GLU A 137 13.02 -9.43 31.69
N THR A 138 14.11 -8.65 31.68
CA THR A 138 15.50 -9.17 31.69
C THR A 138 16.03 -9.53 33.08
N GLY A 139 15.20 -9.42 34.12
CA GLY A 139 15.57 -9.68 35.52
C GLY A 139 16.08 -8.46 36.28
N HIS A 140 16.28 -7.32 35.60
CA HIS A 140 16.69 -6.06 36.22
C HIS A 140 15.47 -5.17 36.50
N LYS A 141 14.98 -5.15 37.74
CA LYS A 141 13.88 -4.24 38.11
C LYS A 141 14.35 -2.79 38.17
N THR A 142 13.74 -1.94 37.36
CA THR A 142 13.94 -0.48 37.38
C THR A 142 12.59 0.23 37.45
N ASN A 143 12.51 1.32 38.21
CA ASN A 143 11.31 2.15 38.29
C ASN A 143 11.24 3.10 37.07
N PRO A 144 10.09 3.28 36.40
CA PRO A 144 9.96 4.20 35.29
C PRO A 144 10.39 5.65 35.57
N ARG A 145 10.31 6.14 36.80
CA ARG A 145 10.82 7.48 37.12
C ARG A 145 12.34 7.56 36.95
N LYS A 146 13.06 6.51 37.35
CA LYS A 146 14.50 6.40 37.13
C LYS A 146 14.83 6.34 35.63
N VAL A 147 14.03 5.60 34.85
CA VAL A 147 14.17 5.57 33.39
C VAL A 147 14.02 6.95 32.78
N ALA A 148 13.01 7.71 33.21
CA ALA A 148 12.81 9.08 32.76
C ALA A 148 14.00 9.99 33.13
N GLU A 149 14.55 9.86 34.35
CA GLU A 149 15.73 10.59 34.80
C GLU A 149 16.98 10.25 33.99
N ASP A 150 17.19 8.97 33.67
CA ASP A 150 18.32 8.51 32.85
C ASP A 150 18.20 9.02 31.40
N ILE A 151 17.01 8.97 30.81
CA ILE A 151 16.75 9.56 29.49
C ILE A 151 16.98 11.08 29.51
N LEU A 152 16.51 11.77 30.56
CA LEU A 152 16.64 13.22 30.68
C LEU A 152 18.11 13.66 30.76
N LYS A 153 18.97 12.90 31.44
CA LYS A 153 20.42 13.18 31.52
C LYS A 153 21.10 13.12 30.15
N GLU A 154 20.69 12.17 29.31
CA GLU A 154 21.23 11.98 27.97
C GLU A 154 20.52 12.84 26.90
N LEU A 155 19.47 13.57 27.29
CA LEU A 155 18.72 14.41 26.37
C LEU A 155 19.56 15.63 25.96
N SER A 156 19.92 15.66 24.68
CA SER A 156 20.53 16.85 24.08
C SER A 156 19.47 17.94 23.90
N TYR A 157 19.51 18.98 24.73
CA TYR A 157 18.60 20.12 24.59
C TYR A 157 18.81 20.81 23.24
N SER A 158 17.70 20.92 22.50
CA SER A 158 17.58 21.72 21.29
C SER A 158 17.07 23.11 21.60
N GLU A 159 17.43 24.10 20.77
CA GLU A 159 16.90 25.47 20.87
C GLU A 159 15.36 25.49 20.85
N LEU A 160 14.74 24.48 20.22
CA LEU A 160 13.29 24.29 20.17
C LEU A 160 12.66 23.89 21.51
N VAL A 161 13.42 23.26 22.41
CA VAL A 161 12.92 22.74 23.69
C VAL A 161 13.39 23.64 24.82
N GLU A 162 12.46 24.37 25.44
CA GLU A 162 12.75 25.25 26.58
C GLU A 162 13.11 24.42 27.82
N LYS A 163 12.29 23.42 28.14
CA LYS A 163 12.52 22.52 29.27
C LYS A 163 11.78 21.19 29.11
N VAL A 164 12.26 20.19 29.84
CA VAL A 164 11.56 18.91 30.03
C VAL A 164 11.43 18.65 31.52
N ALA A 165 10.22 18.37 32.00
CA ALA A 165 9.91 18.14 33.41
C ALA A 165 9.40 16.70 33.62
N ILE A 166 9.92 16.02 34.63
CA ILE A 166 9.47 14.66 34.99
C ILE A 166 8.36 14.75 36.04
N GLU A 167 7.18 14.29 35.67
CA GLU A 167 5.99 14.26 36.52
C GLU A 167 5.53 12.83 36.82
N GLY A 168 4.94 12.67 38.01
CA GLY A 168 4.38 11.39 38.46
C GLY A 168 5.35 10.20 38.34
N PRO A 169 4.91 9.05 37.77
CA PRO A 169 5.69 7.82 37.71
C PRO A 169 6.81 7.81 36.65
N GLY A 170 6.98 8.88 35.87
CA GLY A 170 7.96 8.93 34.77
C GLY A 170 7.42 9.58 33.49
N PHE A 171 6.38 10.42 33.58
CA PHE A 171 5.92 11.22 32.44
C PHE A 171 6.90 12.36 32.18
N MET A 172 7.33 12.53 30.95
CA MET A 172 8.30 13.56 30.58
C MET A 172 7.61 14.64 29.75
N ASN A 173 7.20 15.71 30.42
CA ASN A 173 6.49 16.84 29.84
C ASN A 173 7.48 17.79 29.14
N VAL A 174 7.26 18.06 27.87
CA VAL A 174 8.13 18.85 26.98
C VAL A 174 7.48 20.22 26.75
N PHE A 175 8.23 21.27 27.04
CA PHE A 175 7.82 22.66 26.83
C PHE A 175 8.66 23.24 25.70
N LEU A 176 8.00 23.75 24.67
CA LEU A 176 8.66 24.36 23.53
C LEU A 176 9.09 25.79 23.84
N ASN A 177 10.22 26.18 23.25
CA ASN A 177 10.69 27.56 23.28
C ASN A 177 9.81 28.44 22.39
N LYS A 178 9.06 29.35 23.01
CA LYS A 178 8.12 30.25 22.31
C LYS A 178 8.79 31.08 21.21
N ASN A 179 10.03 31.53 21.42
CA ASN A 179 10.73 32.34 20.42
C ASN A 179 11.03 31.54 19.16
N GLU A 180 11.41 30.27 19.30
CA GLU A 180 11.61 29.38 18.15
C GLU A 180 10.30 29.05 17.45
N VAL A 181 9.21 28.84 18.20
CA VAL A 181 7.87 28.64 17.61
C VAL A 181 7.45 29.87 16.80
N TYR A 182 7.65 31.09 17.33
CA TYR A 182 7.36 32.32 16.59
C TYR A 182 8.23 32.47 15.34
N ARG A 183 9.51 32.11 15.42
CA ARG A 183 10.40 32.11 14.25
C ARG A 183 9.90 31.16 13.17
N ILE A 184 9.54 29.92 13.52
CA ILE A 184 8.99 28.93 12.60
C ILE A 184 7.66 29.41 12.00
N ALA A 185 6.76 29.97 12.82
CA ALA A 185 5.49 30.52 12.32
C ALA A 185 5.69 31.71 11.36
N GLY A 186 6.66 32.59 11.66
CA GLY A 186 7.02 33.69 10.78
C GLY A 186 7.59 33.21 9.44
N ASP A 187 8.42 32.17 9.46
CA ASP A 187 8.97 31.54 8.27
C ASP A 187 7.86 30.97 7.35
N LEU A 188 6.88 30.27 7.93
CA LEU A 188 5.71 29.74 7.20
C LEU A 188 4.88 30.86 6.56
N LEU A 189 4.76 32.02 7.20
CA LEU A 189 4.02 33.17 6.65
C LEU A 189 4.78 33.86 5.51
N LEU A 190 6.10 33.90 5.57
CA LEU A 190 6.95 34.56 4.57
C LEU A 190 7.20 33.67 3.34
N ASN A 191 7.50 32.39 3.58
CA ASN A 191 7.91 31.44 2.55
C ASN A 191 6.77 30.51 2.08
N GLY A 192 5.61 30.59 2.73
CA GLY A 192 4.46 29.74 2.46
C GLY A 192 4.54 28.39 3.19
N ILE A 193 3.48 27.59 3.08
CA ILE A 193 3.43 26.27 3.69
C ILE A 193 3.92 25.24 2.69
N SER A 194 5.01 24.54 3.04
CA SER A 194 5.49 23.38 2.28
C SER A 194 5.76 22.21 3.24
N PRO A 195 5.65 20.96 2.78
CA PRO A 195 5.94 19.82 3.63
C PRO A 195 7.45 19.59 3.77
N PRO A 196 7.86 18.79 4.77
CA PRO A 196 9.23 18.28 4.82
C PRO A 196 9.61 17.54 3.54
N HIS A 197 10.91 17.56 3.22
CA HIS A 197 11.41 16.85 2.06
C HIS A 197 11.31 15.33 2.26
N PHE A 198 10.68 14.65 1.29
CA PHE A 198 10.65 13.20 1.20
C PHE A 198 11.41 12.73 -0.05
N PRO A 199 12.03 11.54 -0.01
CA PRO A 199 12.59 10.94 -1.21
C PRO A 199 11.46 10.73 -2.22
N LYS A 200 11.70 11.15 -3.48
CA LYS A 200 10.73 11.00 -4.56
C LYS A 200 10.42 9.51 -4.74
N LYS A 201 9.16 9.16 -4.51
CA LYS A 201 8.59 7.84 -4.74
C LYS A 201 7.38 7.95 -5.65
N ARG A 202 7.07 6.87 -6.33
CA ARG A 202 5.91 6.77 -7.22
C ARG A 202 4.74 6.12 -6.49
N VAL A 203 3.60 6.79 -6.50
CA VAL A 203 2.36 6.38 -5.84
C VAL A 203 1.29 6.17 -6.89
N VAL A 204 0.75 4.96 -6.96
CA VAL A 204 -0.46 4.69 -7.74
C VAL A 204 -1.65 4.73 -6.80
N VAL A 205 -2.68 5.50 -7.15
CA VAL A 205 -3.95 5.53 -6.42
C VAL A 205 -5.07 5.13 -7.37
N ASP A 206 -5.74 4.02 -7.05
CA ASP A 206 -6.91 3.50 -7.75
C ASP A 206 -8.17 3.93 -7.01
N PHE A 207 -8.99 4.74 -7.68
CA PHE A 207 -10.20 5.29 -7.09
C PHE A 207 -11.24 5.68 -8.14
N SER A 208 -12.45 5.97 -7.67
CA SER A 208 -13.66 6.22 -8.45
C SER A 208 -14.25 4.96 -9.08
N SER A 209 -13.55 4.41 -10.08
CA SER A 209 -13.76 3.10 -10.70
C SER A 209 -15.24 2.73 -10.96
N PRO A 210 -16.05 3.60 -11.61
CA PRO A 210 -17.42 3.27 -11.96
C PRO A 210 -17.49 2.19 -13.06
N ASN A 211 -18.63 1.49 -13.11
CA ASN A 211 -18.92 0.56 -14.19
C ASN A 211 -19.54 1.29 -15.39
N ILE A 212 -19.00 1.07 -16.58
CA ILE A 212 -19.57 1.61 -17.83
C ILE A 212 -21.00 1.07 -18.01
N ALA A 213 -21.86 1.90 -18.61
CA ALA A 213 -23.29 1.64 -18.80
C ALA A 213 -24.13 1.50 -17.51
N LYS A 214 -23.53 1.83 -16.36
CA LYS A 214 -24.26 2.03 -15.10
C LYS A 214 -24.04 3.45 -14.62
N GLN A 215 -25.07 4.01 -14.02
CA GLN A 215 -24.97 5.34 -13.43
C GLN A 215 -24.04 5.36 -12.22
N MET A 216 -23.25 6.42 -12.15
CA MET A 216 -22.45 6.70 -10.98
C MET A 216 -23.35 7.05 -9.79
N HIS A 217 -22.98 6.54 -8.63
CA HIS A 217 -23.79 6.60 -7.42
C HIS A 217 -22.94 6.96 -6.20
N VAL A 218 -23.58 7.22 -5.06
CA VAL A 218 -22.93 7.66 -3.82
C VAL A 218 -21.80 6.75 -3.33
N GLY A 219 -21.85 5.44 -3.62
CA GLY A 219 -20.73 4.53 -3.36
C GLY A 219 -19.45 4.93 -4.09
N HIS A 220 -19.54 5.21 -5.40
CA HIS A 220 -18.41 5.69 -6.20
C HIS A 220 -17.97 7.09 -5.76
N LEU A 221 -18.89 7.95 -5.30
CA LEU A 221 -18.53 9.29 -4.78
C LEU A 221 -17.56 9.20 -3.59
N ARG A 222 -17.76 8.27 -2.65
CA ARG A 222 -16.84 8.11 -1.51
C ARG A 222 -15.42 7.79 -1.98
N SER A 223 -15.29 6.78 -2.84
CA SER A 223 -13.99 6.43 -3.44
C SER A 223 -13.39 7.63 -4.17
N THR A 224 -14.22 8.33 -4.96
CA THR A 224 -13.83 9.50 -5.75
C THR A 224 -13.23 10.62 -4.89
N VAL A 225 -13.89 11.03 -3.82
CA VAL A 225 -13.43 12.12 -2.94
C VAL A 225 -12.26 11.70 -2.05
N ILE A 226 -12.32 10.49 -1.48
CA ILE A 226 -11.24 9.99 -0.60
C ILE A 226 -9.97 9.81 -1.43
N GLY A 227 -10.06 9.18 -2.60
CA GLY A 227 -8.93 8.94 -3.47
C GLY A 227 -8.30 10.23 -3.99
N ASP A 228 -9.11 11.20 -4.42
CA ASP A 228 -8.57 12.50 -4.86
C ASP A 228 -7.85 13.24 -3.72
N SER A 229 -8.42 13.22 -2.51
CA SER A 229 -7.77 13.81 -1.32
C SER A 229 -6.42 13.14 -1.00
N VAL A 230 -6.35 11.80 -1.10
CA VAL A 230 -5.10 11.05 -0.93
C VAL A 230 -4.10 11.43 -2.02
N CYS A 231 -4.52 11.56 -3.27
CA CYS A 231 -3.65 11.99 -4.37
C CYS A 231 -3.06 13.37 -4.10
N ARG A 232 -3.91 14.35 -3.78
CA ARG A 232 -3.49 15.73 -3.46
C ARG A 232 -2.51 15.77 -2.28
N LEU A 233 -2.71 14.92 -1.27
CA LEU A 233 -1.78 14.81 -0.14
C LEU A 233 -0.40 14.32 -0.60
N TYR A 234 -0.32 13.22 -1.35
CA TYR A 234 0.97 12.71 -1.84
C TYR A 234 1.65 13.67 -2.82
N GLU A 235 0.89 14.35 -3.68
CA GLU A 235 1.40 15.40 -4.56
C GLU A 235 1.95 16.58 -3.77
N PHE A 236 1.25 17.03 -2.72
CA PHE A 236 1.72 18.07 -1.83
C PHE A 236 3.06 17.66 -1.18
N LEU A 237 3.19 16.41 -0.75
CA LEU A 237 4.41 15.82 -0.20
C LEU A 237 5.54 15.61 -1.25
N GLY A 238 5.31 15.93 -2.52
CA GLY A 238 6.32 15.87 -3.59
C GLY A 238 6.50 14.50 -4.26
N PHE A 239 5.56 13.58 -4.07
CA PHE A 239 5.57 12.26 -4.70
C PHE A 239 5.09 12.34 -6.16
N GLU A 240 5.52 11.40 -7.01
CA GLU A 240 4.95 11.22 -8.34
C GLU A 240 3.66 10.40 -8.22
N VAL A 241 2.51 11.03 -8.44
CA VAL A 241 1.21 10.38 -8.26
C VAL A 241 0.56 10.01 -9.59
N LEU A 242 0.25 8.73 -9.76
CA LEU A 242 -0.53 8.18 -10.86
C LEU A 242 -1.95 7.93 -10.37
N ARG A 243 -2.89 8.71 -10.92
CA ARG A 243 -4.30 8.71 -10.53
C ARG A 243 -5.10 7.80 -11.48
N HIS A 244 -5.31 6.55 -11.11
CA HIS A 244 -5.95 5.55 -11.98
C HIS A 244 -7.44 5.46 -11.71
N ASN A 245 -8.22 5.50 -12.79
CA ASN A 245 -9.64 5.18 -12.78
C ASN A 245 -9.84 3.77 -13.36
N HIS A 246 -10.05 2.78 -12.50
CA HIS A 246 -10.17 1.37 -12.88
C HIS A 246 -11.62 1.05 -13.28
N VAL A 247 -12.07 1.67 -14.38
CA VAL A 247 -13.45 1.53 -14.85
C VAL A 247 -13.78 0.09 -15.27
N GLY A 248 -15.00 -0.35 -14.93
CA GLY A 248 -15.53 -1.65 -15.34
C GLY A 248 -16.02 -1.60 -16.79
N ASP A 249 -15.09 -1.74 -17.74
CA ASP A 249 -15.31 -1.60 -19.17
C ASP A 249 -15.11 -2.89 -19.98
N TRP A 250 -14.96 -4.05 -19.32
CA TRP A 250 -14.68 -5.33 -19.99
C TRP A 250 -15.60 -6.50 -19.58
N GLY A 251 -16.69 -6.22 -18.87
CA GLY A 251 -17.60 -7.27 -18.38
C GLY A 251 -18.54 -7.87 -19.44
N THR A 252 -19.17 -9.00 -19.11
CA THR A 252 -20.09 -9.70 -20.02
C THR A 252 -21.36 -8.92 -20.38
N GLN A 253 -21.68 -7.87 -19.60
CA GLN A 253 -22.78 -6.95 -19.90
C GLN A 253 -22.66 -6.27 -21.27
N PHE A 254 -21.44 -6.11 -21.80
CA PHE A 254 -21.25 -5.47 -23.10
C PHE A 254 -21.83 -6.29 -24.25
N GLY A 255 -21.90 -7.62 -24.13
CA GLY A 255 -22.52 -8.45 -25.14
C GLY A 255 -23.97 -8.09 -25.43
N MET A 256 -24.77 -7.91 -24.37
CA MET A 256 -26.17 -7.49 -24.52
C MET A 256 -26.29 -6.03 -24.97
N LEU A 257 -25.41 -5.14 -24.53
CA LEU A 257 -25.44 -3.74 -24.96
C LEU A 257 -25.13 -3.59 -26.44
N ILE A 258 -24.13 -4.32 -26.94
CA ILE A 258 -23.73 -4.30 -28.36
C ILE A 258 -24.81 -4.94 -29.23
N ALA A 259 -25.35 -6.10 -28.83
CA ALA A 259 -26.45 -6.72 -29.55
C ALA A 259 -27.69 -5.81 -29.59
N HIS A 260 -27.98 -5.09 -28.50
CA HIS A 260 -29.08 -4.13 -28.46
C HIS A 260 -28.81 -2.92 -29.36
N LEU A 261 -27.57 -2.42 -29.38
CA LEU A 261 -27.15 -1.30 -30.21
C LEU A 261 -27.33 -1.59 -31.70
N ALA A 262 -26.91 -2.79 -32.13
CA ALA A 262 -27.03 -3.23 -33.51
C ALA A 262 -28.50 -3.28 -33.98
N ASP A 263 -29.41 -3.70 -33.10
CA ASP A 263 -30.85 -3.77 -33.43
C ASP A 263 -31.51 -2.38 -33.46
N CYS A 264 -31.18 -1.51 -32.49
CA CYS A 264 -31.82 -0.20 -32.36
C CYS A 264 -31.26 0.83 -33.34
N PHE A 265 -29.98 0.73 -33.68
CA PHE A 265 -29.27 1.70 -34.51
C PHE A 265 -28.42 0.98 -35.55
N PRO A 266 -28.99 0.33 -36.58
CA PRO A 266 -28.22 -0.45 -37.55
C PRO A 266 -27.13 0.35 -38.28
N ASP A 267 -27.26 1.68 -38.35
CA ASP A 267 -26.29 2.60 -38.96
C ASP A 267 -25.29 3.23 -37.96
N TYR A 268 -25.15 2.68 -36.74
CA TYR A 268 -24.26 3.19 -35.67
C TYR A 268 -22.80 3.36 -36.10
N ALA A 269 -22.35 2.61 -37.12
CA ALA A 269 -21.01 2.71 -37.68
C ALA A 269 -20.77 4.00 -38.49
N THR A 270 -21.85 4.62 -39.00
CA THR A 270 -21.79 5.81 -39.84
C THR A 270 -22.36 7.05 -39.17
N LYS A 271 -23.31 6.86 -38.24
CA LYS A 271 -23.93 7.94 -37.48
C LYS A 271 -23.83 7.66 -35.99
N PRO A 272 -23.36 8.64 -35.18
CA PRO A 272 -23.37 8.50 -33.74
C PRO A 272 -24.80 8.23 -33.26
N PRO A 273 -25.05 7.15 -32.51
CA PRO A 273 -26.38 6.80 -32.06
C PRO A 273 -26.85 7.83 -31.01
N PRO A 274 -28.09 8.34 -31.09
CA PRO A 274 -28.64 9.31 -30.13
C PRO A 274 -29.08 8.62 -28.83
N ILE A 275 -28.12 8.00 -28.13
CA ILE A 275 -28.37 7.37 -26.84
C ILE A 275 -28.43 8.47 -25.79
N GLY A 276 -29.63 8.73 -25.27
CA GLY A 276 -29.88 9.71 -24.22
C GLY A 276 -29.41 9.22 -22.85
N ASP A 277 -30.17 8.31 -22.23
CA ASP A 277 -29.84 7.73 -20.92
C ASP A 277 -29.33 6.29 -21.09
N LEU A 278 -28.04 6.10 -20.83
CA LEU A 278 -27.40 4.79 -20.98
C LEU A 278 -27.93 3.76 -19.97
N GLN A 279 -28.51 4.19 -18.84
CA GLN A 279 -29.16 3.31 -17.88
C GLN A 279 -30.47 2.74 -18.44
N GLU A 280 -31.26 3.55 -19.14
CA GLU A 280 -32.48 3.08 -19.81
C GLU A 280 -32.13 2.10 -20.91
N PHE A 281 -31.09 2.41 -21.69
CA PHE A 281 -30.55 1.52 -22.70
C PHE A 281 -30.10 0.17 -22.11
N TYR A 282 -29.40 0.19 -20.97
CA TYR A 282 -29.02 -1.03 -20.22
C TYR A 282 -30.24 -1.80 -19.71
N LYS A 283 -31.23 -1.12 -19.12
CA LYS A 283 -32.46 -1.76 -18.63
C LYS A 283 -33.21 -2.45 -19.78
N ALA A 284 -33.30 -1.80 -20.94
CA ALA A 284 -33.91 -2.35 -22.15
C ALA A 284 -33.14 -3.58 -22.67
N SER A 285 -31.80 -3.50 -22.78
CA SER A 285 -30.99 -4.66 -23.20
C SER A 285 -31.10 -5.82 -22.23
N LYS A 286 -31.13 -5.53 -20.92
CA LYS A 286 -31.26 -6.55 -19.87
C LYS A 286 -32.62 -7.26 -19.93
N LYS A 287 -33.71 -6.51 -20.13
CA LYS A 287 -35.05 -7.09 -20.33
C LYS A 287 -35.07 -8.06 -21.52
N ARG A 288 -34.52 -7.65 -22.67
CA ARG A 288 -34.43 -8.50 -23.87
C ARG A 288 -33.58 -9.75 -23.64
N PHE A 289 -32.52 -9.64 -22.86
CA PHE A 289 -31.66 -10.76 -22.48
C PHE A 289 -32.38 -11.77 -21.59
N ASP A 290 -33.12 -11.30 -20.59
CA ASP A 290 -33.83 -12.17 -19.62
C ASP A 290 -35.05 -12.86 -20.27
N GLU A 291 -35.78 -12.15 -21.14
CA GLU A 291 -36.91 -12.69 -21.89
C GLU A 291 -36.49 -13.52 -23.12
N ASN A 292 -35.20 -13.48 -23.49
CA ASN A 292 -34.61 -14.13 -24.66
C ASN A 292 -35.42 -13.89 -25.97
N VAL A 293 -35.92 -12.67 -26.14
CA VAL A 293 -36.70 -12.28 -27.32
C VAL A 293 -35.86 -12.50 -28.58
N ASP A 294 -36.37 -13.24 -29.56
CA ASP A 294 -35.71 -13.52 -30.85
C ASP A 294 -34.28 -14.12 -30.73
N GLY A 295 -34.03 -14.94 -29.70
CA GLY A 295 -32.72 -15.56 -29.50
C GLY A 295 -31.62 -14.56 -29.11
N PHE A 296 -32.00 -13.40 -28.56
CA PHE A 296 -31.08 -12.31 -28.18
C PHE A 296 -29.97 -12.76 -27.22
N LYS A 297 -30.23 -13.74 -26.35
CA LYS A 297 -29.24 -14.24 -25.39
C LYS A 297 -28.02 -14.87 -26.08
N GLN A 298 -28.24 -15.68 -27.11
CA GLN A 298 -27.17 -16.29 -27.92
C GLN A 298 -26.35 -15.20 -28.62
N ARG A 299 -27.02 -14.24 -29.27
CA ARG A 299 -26.35 -13.11 -29.94
C ARG A 299 -25.52 -12.27 -28.97
N ALA A 300 -26.02 -12.03 -27.76
CA ALA A 300 -25.29 -11.33 -26.72
C ALA A 300 -24.00 -12.07 -26.32
N TYR A 301 -24.05 -13.39 -26.12
CA TYR A 301 -22.85 -14.19 -25.84
C TYR A 301 -21.86 -14.19 -27.02
N GLU A 302 -22.36 -14.31 -28.25
CA GLU A 302 -21.53 -14.20 -29.47
C GLU A 302 -20.82 -12.85 -29.56
N CYS A 303 -21.50 -11.75 -29.21
CA CYS A 303 -20.91 -10.42 -29.16
C CYS A 303 -19.76 -10.33 -28.13
N VAL A 304 -19.89 -10.96 -26.95
CA VAL A 304 -18.78 -11.01 -25.97
C VAL A 304 -17.57 -11.72 -26.57
N VAL A 305 -17.78 -12.89 -27.18
CA VAL A 305 -16.69 -13.68 -27.78
C VAL A 305 -16.03 -12.90 -28.93
N ARG A 306 -16.81 -12.24 -29.80
CA ARG A 306 -16.29 -11.40 -30.88
C ARG A 306 -15.49 -10.20 -30.34
N LEU A 307 -15.98 -9.55 -29.29
CA LEU A 307 -15.28 -8.44 -28.63
C LEU A 307 -13.91 -8.89 -28.08
N GLN A 308 -13.88 -10.03 -27.38
CA GLN A 308 -12.64 -10.59 -26.82
C GLN A 308 -11.63 -11.00 -27.90
N LYS A 309 -12.11 -11.42 -29.09
CA LYS A 309 -11.28 -11.72 -30.27
C LYS A 309 -10.80 -10.48 -31.03
N GLY A 310 -11.23 -9.28 -30.64
CA GLY A 310 -10.83 -8.03 -31.30
C GLY A 310 -11.52 -7.79 -32.64
N ASP A 311 -12.74 -8.33 -32.83
CA ASP A 311 -13.56 -8.03 -34.01
C ASP A 311 -13.77 -6.51 -34.14
N THR A 312 -13.40 -5.94 -35.29
CA THR A 312 -13.36 -4.48 -35.49
C THR A 312 -14.73 -3.84 -35.39
N GLU A 313 -15.78 -4.49 -35.91
CA GLU A 313 -17.14 -3.98 -35.88
C GLU A 313 -17.65 -3.91 -34.43
N ILE A 314 -17.52 -5.03 -33.71
CA ILE A 314 -17.96 -5.16 -32.32
C ILE A 314 -17.15 -4.26 -31.38
N THR A 315 -15.85 -4.10 -31.64
CA THR A 315 -14.98 -3.20 -30.87
C THR A 315 -15.38 -1.74 -31.08
N ASN A 316 -15.79 -1.35 -32.28
CA ASN A 316 -16.29 0.01 -32.54
C ASN A 316 -17.62 0.26 -31.79
N ALA A 317 -18.54 -0.71 -31.79
CA ALA A 317 -19.76 -0.64 -30.99
C ALA A 317 -19.46 -0.46 -29.49
N TRP A 318 -18.52 -1.26 -28.95
CA TRP A 318 -18.06 -1.14 -27.57
C TRP A 318 -17.48 0.26 -27.27
N ARG A 319 -16.61 0.79 -28.14
CA ARG A 319 -16.02 2.13 -27.96
C ARG A 319 -17.09 3.21 -27.88
N LEU A 320 -18.09 3.18 -28.76
CA LEU A 320 -19.20 4.15 -28.76
C LEU A 320 -19.95 4.13 -27.42
N ILE A 321 -20.27 2.95 -26.89
CA ILE A 321 -20.93 2.79 -25.60
C ILE A 321 -20.07 3.36 -24.47
N CYS A 322 -18.77 3.05 -24.47
CA CYS A 322 -17.82 3.57 -23.48
C CYS A 322 -17.70 5.09 -23.55
N GLU A 323 -17.63 5.69 -24.74
CA GLU A 323 -17.53 7.13 -24.94
C GLU A 323 -18.73 7.90 -24.37
N ILE A 324 -19.94 7.35 -24.47
CA ILE A 324 -21.14 7.95 -23.88
C ILE A 324 -21.02 7.97 -22.34
N SER A 325 -20.66 6.84 -21.73
CA SER A 325 -20.42 6.79 -20.27
C SER A 325 -19.29 7.74 -19.83
N ARG A 326 -18.18 7.79 -20.60
CA ARG A 326 -17.04 8.66 -20.29
C ARG A 326 -17.45 10.14 -20.26
N LYS A 327 -18.30 10.58 -21.19
CA LYS A 327 -18.82 11.96 -21.20
C LYS A 327 -19.64 12.26 -19.95
N GLU A 328 -20.51 11.34 -19.54
CA GLU A 328 -21.30 11.49 -18.31
C GLU A 328 -20.41 11.53 -17.06
N PHE A 329 -19.42 10.65 -16.97
CA PHE A 329 -18.48 10.62 -15.85
C PHE A 329 -17.61 11.88 -15.81
N GLN A 330 -17.13 12.35 -16.96
CA GLN A 330 -16.31 13.56 -17.03
C GLN A 330 -17.07 14.79 -16.54
N ALA A 331 -18.35 14.93 -16.87
CA ALA A 331 -19.17 16.03 -16.35
C ALA A 331 -19.26 16.03 -14.81
N ILE A 332 -19.26 14.85 -14.18
CA ILE A 332 -19.21 14.74 -12.71
C ILE A 332 -17.81 15.10 -12.20
N TYR A 333 -16.75 14.59 -12.82
CA TYR A 333 -15.37 14.87 -12.41
C TYR A 333 -15.02 16.35 -12.52
N ASP A 334 -15.45 17.03 -13.59
CA ASP A 334 -15.26 18.47 -13.78
C ASP A 334 -15.94 19.28 -12.68
N ARG A 335 -17.18 18.90 -12.29
CA ARG A 335 -17.91 19.54 -11.17
C ARG A 335 -17.23 19.35 -9.82
N LEU A 336 -16.49 18.26 -9.65
CA LEU A 336 -15.78 17.93 -8.41
C LEU A 336 -14.32 18.42 -8.43
N ASP A 337 -13.84 19.01 -9.53
CA ASP A 337 -12.42 19.37 -9.74
C ASP A 337 -11.49 18.14 -9.60
N ILE A 338 -11.86 17.02 -10.23
CA ILE A 338 -11.13 15.76 -10.13
C ILE A 338 -10.49 15.41 -11.47
N LYS A 339 -9.20 15.10 -11.42
CA LYS A 339 -8.41 14.67 -12.58
C LYS A 339 -8.00 13.21 -12.41
N LEU A 340 -8.28 12.41 -13.43
CA LEU A 340 -8.10 10.97 -13.43
C LEU A 340 -7.56 10.51 -14.78
N THR A 341 -6.75 9.45 -14.77
CA THR A 341 -6.34 8.73 -15.97
C THR A 341 -7.09 7.41 -16.05
N GLU A 342 -7.85 7.20 -17.12
CA GLU A 342 -8.58 5.95 -17.31
C GLU A 342 -7.63 4.77 -17.55
N ARG A 343 -7.78 3.74 -16.71
CA ARG A 343 -7.07 2.46 -16.76
C ARG A 343 -8.04 1.34 -16.39
N GLY A 344 -9.09 1.18 -17.20
CA GLY A 344 -10.13 0.18 -17.03
C GLY A 344 -9.64 -1.27 -17.18
N GLU A 345 -10.53 -2.21 -16.90
CA GLU A 345 -10.28 -3.65 -17.06
C GLU A 345 -9.79 -4.01 -18.48
N SER A 346 -10.31 -3.34 -19.50
CA SER A 346 -9.96 -3.57 -20.91
C SER A 346 -8.47 -3.34 -21.21
N PHE A 347 -7.82 -2.41 -20.49
CA PHE A 347 -6.39 -2.11 -20.64
C PHE A 347 -5.49 -3.31 -20.27
N TYR A 348 -5.99 -4.18 -19.40
CA TYR A 348 -5.24 -5.35 -18.91
C TYR A 348 -5.55 -6.62 -19.69
N ASN A 349 -6.42 -6.58 -20.71
CA ASN A 349 -6.87 -7.77 -21.43
C ASN A 349 -5.72 -8.57 -22.06
N ASP A 350 -4.75 -7.89 -22.66
CA ASP A 350 -3.53 -8.49 -23.23
C ASP A 350 -2.53 -8.98 -22.15
N LYS A 351 -2.68 -8.52 -20.91
CA LYS A 351 -1.79 -8.84 -19.77
C LYS A 351 -2.34 -9.97 -18.89
N MET A 352 -3.65 -10.20 -18.90
CA MET A 352 -4.28 -11.28 -18.12
C MET A 352 -3.72 -12.66 -18.49
N ALA A 353 -3.50 -12.91 -19.79
CA ALA A 353 -2.89 -14.16 -20.25
C ALA A 353 -1.49 -14.38 -19.69
N LEU A 354 -0.68 -13.32 -19.63
CA LEU A 354 0.68 -13.38 -19.07
C LEU A 354 0.66 -13.74 -17.58
N VAL A 355 -0.25 -13.14 -16.80
CA VAL A 355 -0.40 -13.43 -15.37
C VAL A 355 -0.76 -14.89 -15.13
N VAL A 356 -1.73 -15.41 -15.88
CA VAL A 356 -2.12 -16.82 -15.76
C VAL A 356 -0.93 -17.74 -16.09
N GLN A 357 -0.18 -17.45 -17.16
CA GLN A 357 1.02 -18.23 -17.50
C GLN A 357 2.11 -18.16 -16.42
N GLU A 358 2.29 -17.01 -15.76
CA GLU A 358 3.24 -16.86 -14.66
C GLU A 358 2.82 -17.71 -13.45
N LEU A 359 1.53 -17.70 -13.11
CA LEU A 359 0.97 -18.53 -12.03
C LEU A 359 1.12 -20.03 -12.32
N GLU A 360 0.89 -20.46 -13.56
CA GLU A 360 1.11 -21.85 -14.01
C GLU A 360 2.56 -22.26 -13.87
N LYS A 361 3.50 -21.45 -14.38
CA LYS A 361 4.93 -21.72 -14.30
C LYS A 361 5.44 -21.79 -12.86
N ALA A 362 4.81 -21.03 -11.96
CA ALA A 362 5.14 -21.05 -10.54
C ALA A 362 4.44 -22.18 -9.76
N ASN A 363 3.63 -23.03 -10.42
CA ASN A 363 2.84 -24.11 -9.82
C ASN A 363 1.87 -23.64 -8.72
N PHE A 364 1.25 -22.46 -8.89
CA PHE A 364 0.24 -21.93 -7.97
C PHE A 364 -1.20 -22.09 -8.44
N ILE A 365 -1.42 -22.72 -9.60
CA ILE A 365 -2.75 -23.03 -10.10
C ILE A 365 -3.19 -24.42 -9.65
N THR A 366 -4.39 -24.49 -9.07
CA THR A 366 -5.14 -25.73 -8.85
C THR A 366 -6.31 -25.76 -9.82
N GLU A 367 -6.49 -26.88 -10.54
CA GLU A 367 -7.63 -27.07 -11.42
C GLU A 367 -8.78 -27.82 -10.70
N GLU A 368 -9.96 -27.21 -10.66
CA GLU A 368 -11.17 -27.78 -10.08
C GLU A 368 -12.37 -27.53 -10.98
N GLU A 369 -13.09 -28.59 -11.39
CA GLU A 369 -14.28 -28.49 -12.25
C GLU A 369 -14.04 -27.68 -13.55
N GLY A 370 -12.83 -27.78 -14.10
CA GLY A 370 -12.41 -27.03 -15.29
C GLY A 370 -12.05 -25.55 -15.04
N ARG A 371 -12.13 -25.07 -13.80
CA ARG A 371 -11.69 -23.73 -13.39
C ARG A 371 -10.24 -23.76 -12.93
N LYS A 372 -9.52 -22.66 -13.13
CA LYS A 372 -8.17 -22.45 -12.59
C LYS A 372 -8.25 -21.55 -11.36
N LEU A 373 -7.85 -22.10 -10.22
CA LEU A 373 -7.92 -21.46 -8.91
C LEU A 373 -6.53 -21.17 -8.36
N VAL A 374 -6.39 -20.07 -7.61
CA VAL A 374 -5.17 -19.73 -6.86
C VAL A 374 -5.50 -19.64 -5.38
N PHE A 375 -4.86 -20.48 -4.57
CA PHE A 375 -5.03 -20.49 -3.12
C PHE A 375 -3.94 -19.65 -2.46
N VAL A 376 -4.35 -18.71 -1.60
CA VAL A 376 -3.43 -17.86 -0.84
C VAL A 376 -3.38 -18.34 0.59
N LYS A 377 -2.17 -18.40 1.16
CA LYS A 377 -1.95 -18.89 2.52
C LYS A 377 -2.78 -18.06 3.51
N ASP A 378 -3.40 -18.74 4.48
CA ASP A 378 -4.18 -18.15 5.57
C ASP A 378 -5.46 -17.42 5.11
N ILE A 379 -5.91 -17.65 3.86
CA ILE A 379 -7.16 -17.13 3.31
C ILE A 379 -8.01 -18.30 2.79
N SER A 380 -9.28 -18.36 3.22
CA SER A 380 -10.17 -19.49 2.93
C SER A 380 -10.78 -19.48 1.53
N VAL A 381 -10.83 -18.32 0.87
CA VAL A 381 -11.46 -18.16 -0.45
C VAL A 381 -10.39 -18.04 -1.53
N PRO A 382 -10.35 -18.96 -2.51
CA PRO A 382 -9.40 -18.89 -3.61
C PRO A 382 -9.81 -17.84 -4.65
N LEU A 383 -8.83 -17.34 -5.41
CA LEU A 383 -9.07 -16.55 -6.62
C LEU A 383 -9.42 -17.49 -7.77
N THR A 384 -10.48 -17.18 -8.53
CA THR A 384 -10.82 -17.90 -9.76
C THR A 384 -10.25 -17.15 -10.96
N VAL A 385 -9.04 -17.50 -11.40
CA VAL A 385 -8.33 -16.77 -12.47
C VAL A 385 -8.76 -17.17 -13.88
N VAL A 386 -9.34 -18.36 -14.07
CA VAL A 386 -9.96 -18.79 -15.33
C VAL A 386 -11.21 -19.62 -15.02
N LYS A 387 -12.32 -19.32 -15.69
CA LYS A 387 -13.58 -20.08 -15.60
C LYS A 387 -13.50 -21.39 -16.42
N SER A 388 -14.49 -22.26 -16.24
CA SER A 388 -14.60 -23.51 -17.01
C SER A 388 -14.78 -23.32 -18.51
N ASP A 389 -15.28 -22.16 -18.94
CA ASP A 389 -15.40 -21.75 -20.34
C ASP A 389 -14.12 -21.11 -20.91
N GLY A 390 -13.03 -21.06 -20.13
CA GLY A 390 -11.76 -20.44 -20.51
C GLY A 390 -11.73 -18.92 -20.35
N GLY A 391 -12.83 -18.28 -19.94
CA GLY A 391 -12.90 -16.83 -19.76
C GLY A 391 -12.23 -16.35 -18.47
N TYR A 392 -11.61 -15.17 -18.54
CA TYR A 392 -11.06 -14.47 -17.37
C TYR A 392 -12.15 -13.85 -16.48
N THR A 393 -11.78 -13.53 -15.24
CA THR A 393 -12.67 -12.96 -14.22
C THR A 393 -12.11 -11.62 -13.71
N TYR A 394 -12.82 -11.01 -12.75
CA TYR A 394 -12.33 -9.82 -12.05
C TYR A 394 -11.07 -10.13 -11.21
N ASP A 395 -10.91 -11.36 -10.72
CA ASP A 395 -9.68 -11.78 -10.03
C ASP A 395 -8.48 -11.70 -10.97
N THR A 396 -8.67 -12.09 -12.23
CA THR A 396 -7.62 -12.05 -13.25
C THR A 396 -7.25 -10.62 -13.62
N SER A 397 -8.23 -9.74 -13.80
CA SER A 397 -7.98 -8.33 -14.14
C SER A 397 -7.29 -7.59 -12.99
N ASP A 398 -7.70 -7.84 -11.74
CA ASP A 398 -7.08 -7.20 -10.56
C ASP A 398 -5.66 -7.71 -10.30
N LEU A 399 -5.37 -9.00 -10.52
CA LEU A 399 -4.00 -9.51 -10.47
C LEU A 399 -3.13 -8.88 -11.56
N ALA A 400 -3.66 -8.75 -12.78
CA ALA A 400 -2.96 -8.09 -13.88
C ALA A 400 -2.71 -6.61 -13.60
N ALA A 401 -3.68 -5.92 -13.01
CA ALA A 401 -3.54 -4.53 -12.60
C ALA A 401 -2.48 -4.37 -11.50
N LEU A 402 -2.51 -5.21 -10.46
CA LEU A 402 -1.51 -5.20 -9.40
C LEU A 402 -0.09 -5.44 -9.95
N ARG A 403 0.09 -6.49 -10.76
CA ARG A 403 1.37 -6.79 -11.39
C ARG A 403 1.86 -5.63 -12.25
N TYR A 404 1.00 -5.08 -13.10
CA TYR A 404 1.35 -3.97 -13.98
C TYR A 404 1.81 -2.73 -13.19
N ARG A 405 1.09 -2.36 -12.13
CA ARG A 405 1.46 -1.21 -11.28
C ARG A 405 2.81 -1.42 -10.59
N LEU A 406 3.08 -2.63 -10.11
CA LEU A 406 4.31 -2.96 -9.37
C LEU A 406 5.54 -3.16 -10.26
N ILE A 407 5.37 -3.73 -11.44
CA ILE A 407 6.47 -4.19 -12.33
C ILE A 407 6.69 -3.22 -13.48
N ASP A 408 5.63 -2.84 -14.18
CA ASP A 408 5.69 -1.98 -15.36
C ASP A 408 5.72 -0.50 -14.95
N GLU A 409 4.80 -0.08 -14.08
CA GLU A 409 4.79 1.29 -13.55
C GLU A 409 5.79 1.48 -12.40
N LYS A 410 6.31 0.40 -11.82
CA LYS A 410 7.32 0.44 -10.74
C LYS A 410 6.92 1.33 -9.56
N CYS A 411 5.65 1.29 -9.15
CA CYS A 411 5.21 2.07 -8.00
C CYS A 411 5.85 1.56 -6.70
N ASP A 412 6.21 2.48 -5.82
CA ASP A 412 6.64 2.19 -4.45
C ASP A 412 5.43 2.00 -3.52
N ILE A 413 4.34 2.70 -3.84
CA ILE A 413 3.10 2.68 -3.07
C ILE A 413 1.92 2.47 -4.02
N ALA A 414 1.12 1.44 -3.78
CA ALA A 414 -0.14 1.20 -4.48
C ALA A 414 -1.30 1.30 -3.48
N ILE A 415 -2.25 2.21 -3.74
CA ILE A 415 -3.37 2.51 -2.87
C ILE A 415 -4.66 2.19 -3.60
N TYR A 416 -5.47 1.30 -3.05
CA TYR A 416 -6.76 0.88 -3.58
C TYR A 416 -7.87 1.46 -2.72
N VAL A 417 -8.63 2.42 -3.23
CA VAL A 417 -9.70 3.10 -2.49
C VAL A 417 -11.04 2.46 -2.83
N VAL A 418 -11.37 1.37 -2.14
CA VAL A 418 -12.55 0.54 -2.47
C VAL A 418 -13.35 0.22 -1.20
N ASP A 419 -14.64 -0.07 -1.37
CA ASP A 419 -15.55 -0.35 -0.26
C ASP A 419 -15.08 -1.54 0.60
N SER A 420 -15.41 -1.50 1.90
CA SER A 420 -14.97 -2.53 2.86
C SER A 420 -15.52 -3.93 2.57
N GLY A 421 -16.60 -4.08 1.81
CA GLY A 421 -17.13 -5.35 1.36
C GLY A 421 -16.16 -6.13 0.46
N GLN A 422 -15.22 -5.44 -0.21
CA GLN A 422 -14.18 -6.06 -1.05
C GLN A 422 -12.88 -6.36 -0.30
N SER A 423 -12.86 -6.25 1.02
CA SER A 423 -11.62 -6.39 1.80
C SER A 423 -10.98 -7.76 1.67
N LEU A 424 -11.79 -8.83 1.72
CA LEU A 424 -11.29 -10.19 1.58
C LEU A 424 -10.65 -10.39 0.20
N HIS A 425 -11.30 -9.89 -0.85
CA HIS A 425 -10.79 -9.93 -2.22
C HIS A 425 -9.41 -9.27 -2.34
N PHE A 426 -9.27 -8.02 -1.91
CA PHE A 426 -7.97 -7.33 -1.98
C PHE A 426 -6.89 -7.97 -1.11
N GLN A 427 -7.24 -8.50 0.06
CA GLN A 427 -6.29 -9.29 0.87
C GLN A 427 -5.79 -10.51 0.10
N THR A 428 -6.67 -11.22 -0.61
CA THR A 428 -6.29 -12.37 -1.46
C THR A 428 -5.42 -11.93 -2.64
N ILE A 429 -5.79 -10.87 -3.36
CA ILE A 429 -5.00 -10.31 -4.47
C ILE A 429 -3.60 -9.89 -4.01
N PHE A 430 -3.50 -9.20 -2.87
CA PHE A 430 -2.22 -8.75 -2.32
C PHE A 430 -1.35 -9.91 -1.85
N GLY A 431 -1.95 -10.92 -1.23
CA GLY A 431 -1.25 -12.14 -0.81
C GLY A 431 -0.75 -12.95 -2.00
N ALA A 432 -1.54 -13.08 -3.07
CA ALA A 432 -1.11 -13.68 -4.33
C ALA A 432 0.08 -12.93 -4.95
N GLY A 433 0.07 -11.59 -4.92
CA GLY A 433 1.21 -10.79 -5.38
C GLY A 433 2.49 -11.01 -4.56
N GLN A 434 2.39 -11.23 -3.24
CA GLN A 434 3.53 -11.58 -2.38
C GLN A 434 4.04 -13.00 -2.66
N MET A 435 3.13 -13.97 -2.83
CA MET A 435 3.48 -15.35 -3.20
C MET A 435 4.24 -15.42 -4.52
N MET A 436 3.80 -14.62 -5.50
CA MET A 436 4.46 -14.45 -6.80
C MET A 436 5.74 -13.62 -6.74
N LYS A 437 6.09 -13.08 -5.58
CA LYS A 437 7.25 -12.19 -5.36
C LYS A 437 7.25 -10.95 -6.27
N TRP A 438 6.07 -10.44 -6.62
CA TRP A 438 5.95 -9.17 -7.36
C TRP A 438 6.34 -7.96 -6.49
N TYR A 439 6.23 -8.10 -5.16
CA TYR A 439 6.71 -7.13 -4.19
C TYR A 439 7.02 -7.76 -2.84
N ASP A 440 7.86 -7.08 -2.06
CA ASP A 440 8.09 -7.33 -0.64
C ASP A 440 7.41 -6.20 0.18
N PRO A 441 6.54 -6.52 1.15
CA PRO A 441 5.89 -5.53 2.02
C PRO A 441 6.86 -4.65 2.83
N SER A 442 8.11 -5.09 3.03
CA SER A 442 9.15 -4.29 3.71
C SER A 442 9.74 -3.21 2.81
N GLU A 443 9.62 -3.34 1.49
CA GLU A 443 10.17 -2.40 0.51
C GLU A 443 9.06 -1.54 -0.12
N LYS A 444 7.95 -2.16 -0.52
CA LYS A 444 6.83 -1.53 -1.22
C LYS A 444 5.56 -1.62 -0.38
N ARG A 445 4.75 -0.57 -0.42
CA ARG A 445 3.48 -0.49 0.32
C ARG A 445 2.30 -0.72 -0.63
N VAL A 446 1.60 -1.84 -0.47
CA VAL A 446 0.32 -2.09 -1.15
C VAL A 446 -0.78 -2.04 -0.10
N GLN A 447 -1.78 -1.18 -0.28
CA GLN A 447 -2.79 -0.91 0.73
C GLN A 447 -4.21 -0.78 0.18
N HIS A 448 -5.15 -1.43 0.86
CA HIS A 448 -6.59 -1.21 0.69
C HIS A 448 -7.06 -0.13 1.68
N VAL A 449 -7.44 1.04 1.15
CA VAL A 449 -8.10 2.11 1.89
C VAL A 449 -9.60 1.85 1.86
N GLN A 450 -10.10 1.34 2.98
CA GLN A 450 -11.47 0.88 3.11
C GLN A 450 -12.41 2.03 3.51
N PHE A 451 -13.62 2.01 2.99
CA PHE A 451 -14.70 2.88 3.47
C PHE A 451 -16.02 2.10 3.61
N GLY A 452 -16.83 2.48 4.59
CA GLY A 452 -18.13 1.85 4.84
C GLY A 452 -19.21 2.25 3.83
N VAL A 453 -20.39 1.65 3.98
CA VAL A 453 -21.56 1.98 3.15
C VAL A 453 -22.09 3.40 3.45
N VAL A 454 -22.76 4.01 2.47
CA VAL A 454 -23.49 5.27 2.65
C VAL A 454 -24.87 4.94 3.23
N LEU A 455 -25.21 5.57 4.36
CA LEU A 455 -26.49 5.39 5.03
C LEU A 455 -27.37 6.63 4.87
N GLY A 456 -28.69 6.41 4.81
CA GLY A 456 -29.68 7.47 4.98
C GLY A 456 -29.88 7.85 6.44
N GLU A 457 -30.73 8.86 6.66
CA GLU A 457 -31.14 9.29 8.00
C GLU A 457 -31.83 8.16 8.80
N ASP A 458 -32.41 7.19 8.08
CA ASP A 458 -33.03 5.98 8.62
C ASP A 458 -32.01 4.88 9.03
N LYS A 459 -30.71 5.17 8.93
CA LYS A 459 -29.59 4.23 9.16
C LYS A 459 -29.61 3.00 8.24
N LYS A 460 -30.35 3.03 7.14
CA LYS A 460 -30.34 1.98 6.11
C LYS A 460 -29.53 2.45 4.90
N LYS A 461 -29.24 1.51 3.99
CA LYS A 461 -28.49 1.82 2.76
C LYS A 461 -29.16 2.96 1.99
N PHE A 462 -28.38 3.99 1.68
CA PHE A 462 -28.87 5.19 1.01
C PHE A 462 -29.47 4.85 -0.37
N LYS A 463 -30.77 5.08 -0.50
CA LYS A 463 -31.58 4.78 -1.69
C LYS A 463 -32.63 5.88 -1.87
N THR A 464 -33.13 6.01 -3.09
CA THR A 464 -34.29 6.86 -3.41
C THR A 464 -35.56 6.33 -2.73
N ARG A 465 -36.64 7.14 -2.70
CA ARG A 465 -37.96 6.73 -2.16
C ARG A 465 -38.55 5.50 -2.87
N SER A 466 -38.18 5.26 -4.12
CA SER A 466 -38.56 4.07 -4.91
C SER A 466 -37.65 2.85 -4.66
N GLY A 467 -36.59 2.98 -3.86
CA GLY A 467 -35.62 1.91 -3.59
C GLY A 467 -34.50 1.78 -4.63
N GLU A 468 -34.52 2.61 -5.67
CA GLU A 468 -33.45 2.71 -6.67
C GLU A 468 -32.23 3.49 -6.13
N THR A 469 -31.09 3.33 -6.78
CA THR A 469 -29.86 4.05 -6.42
C THR A 469 -29.96 5.52 -6.82
N VAL A 470 -29.54 6.43 -5.93
CA VAL A 470 -29.54 7.88 -6.19
C VAL A 470 -28.45 8.21 -7.20
N ARG A 471 -28.80 8.93 -8.28
CA ARG A 471 -27.85 9.43 -9.28
C ARG A 471 -26.94 10.47 -8.64
N LEU A 472 -25.65 10.40 -8.96
CA LEU A 472 -24.70 11.34 -8.39
C LEU A 472 -24.93 12.79 -8.87
N CYS A 473 -25.33 12.99 -10.13
CA CYS A 473 -25.67 14.33 -10.65
C CYS A 473 -26.79 14.99 -9.82
N ASP A 474 -27.89 14.28 -9.58
CA ASP A 474 -29.03 14.78 -8.79
C ASP A 474 -28.61 15.19 -7.37
N LEU A 475 -27.68 14.43 -6.76
CA LEU A 475 -27.16 14.75 -5.43
C LEU A 475 -26.36 16.06 -5.45
N LEU A 476 -25.52 16.26 -6.47
CA LEU A 476 -24.72 17.48 -6.61
C LEU A 476 -25.63 18.69 -6.90
N ASP A 477 -26.68 18.52 -7.72
CA ASP A 477 -27.65 19.57 -8.04
C ASP A 477 -28.43 20.01 -6.80
N GLU A 478 -28.93 19.05 -6.02
CA GLU A 478 -29.59 19.34 -4.75
C GLU A 478 -28.62 20.00 -3.76
N GLY A 479 -27.34 19.61 -3.75
CA GLY A 479 -26.31 20.25 -2.94
C GLY A 479 -26.12 21.73 -3.28
N VAL A 480 -25.98 22.06 -4.56
CA VAL A 480 -25.87 23.46 -5.03
C VAL A 480 -27.13 24.25 -4.68
N LYS A 481 -28.32 23.68 -4.93
CA LYS A 481 -29.61 24.32 -4.61
C LYS A 481 -29.73 24.66 -3.13
N ARG A 482 -29.39 23.73 -2.23
CA ARG A 482 -29.43 23.98 -0.77
C ARG A 482 -28.40 25.00 -0.32
N SER A 483 -27.19 24.94 -0.89
CA SER A 483 -26.14 25.93 -0.62
C SER A 483 -26.60 27.34 -1.00
N LEU A 484 -27.18 27.50 -2.20
CA LEU A 484 -27.70 28.77 -2.69
C LEU A 484 -28.82 29.31 -1.79
N ALA A 485 -29.79 28.47 -1.39
CA ALA A 485 -30.86 28.89 -0.49
C ALA A 485 -30.31 29.44 0.85
N LYS A 486 -29.24 28.84 1.39
CA LYS A 486 -28.57 29.31 2.61
C LYS A 486 -27.80 30.62 2.40
N LEU A 487 -27.24 30.84 1.22
CA LEU A 487 -26.60 32.12 0.88
C LEU A 487 -27.63 33.24 0.79
N GLN A 488 -28.77 32.98 0.14
CA GLN A 488 -29.89 33.92 0.00
C GLN A 488 -30.52 34.27 1.36
N GLU A 489 -30.74 33.28 2.23
CA GLU A 489 -31.24 33.49 3.60
C GLU A 489 -30.36 34.48 4.39
N LYS A 490 -29.04 34.43 4.16
CA LYS A 490 -28.05 35.29 4.82
C LYS A 490 -27.77 36.58 4.04
N GLY A 491 -28.46 36.83 2.93
CA GLY A 491 -28.22 37.96 2.03
C GLY A 491 -26.80 38.02 1.42
N ARG A 492 -26.09 36.88 1.39
CA ARG A 492 -24.70 36.78 0.90
C ARG A 492 -24.62 36.49 -0.60
N ASP A 493 -25.75 36.14 -1.22
CA ASP A 493 -25.91 36.00 -2.67
C ASP A 493 -25.70 37.32 -3.42
N LYS A 494 -25.80 38.46 -2.73
CA LYS A 494 -25.62 39.81 -3.28
C LYS A 494 -24.23 40.41 -3.03
N VAL A 495 -23.38 39.71 -2.28
CA VAL A 495 -22.08 40.24 -1.77
C VAL A 495 -20.90 39.76 -2.62
N TRP A 496 -21.15 39.01 -3.69
CA TRP A 496 -20.14 38.50 -4.62
C TRP A 496 -20.33 39.07 -6.01
#